data_AF-A0A4Q4CXA3-F1
#
_entry.id   AF-A0A4Q4CXA3-F1
#
_cell.length_a   1.000
_cell.length_b   1.000
_cell.length_c   1.000
_cell.angle_alpha   90.00
_cell.angle_beta   90.00
_cell.angle_gamma   90.00
#
_symmetry.space_group_name_H-M   'P 1'
#
loop_
_entity.id
_entity.type
_entity.pdbx_description
1 polymer ?
#
loop_
_entity_poly.entity_id
_entity_poly.type
_entity_poly.pdbx_seq_one_letter_code
_entity_poly.pdbx_strand_id
1 'polypeptide(L)'
;MLAILQQIRQQGEAQQPAGADRQRQQRYGLPGQQPPQSGPHAWPILAIGHRPIRPGTHHPASSRRTTTRACGNPWRPQRLQRRNSNGSRVITAARKGPHALLIVNRRARSGADAAEAARDALEAAGMAVTPFDPPEGMPCTEAILTGTAGGDIDRVVLGGGDGTLNGAIPGLLQTGLPLGILPLGTANDLARSLGIPLELEGAARVIAEQPPRRLDLGEVNGHRYFNVASVGFSAELAGEMKAAAKKRWGKLGYGIAAFGLLRRARPFTATLIHDGQVKRIKTIQVSVGNGKHYGGGMTVAAEARPDDGVLDVYSLEIAHWWRLVALLPWLRSGTQGRWDDVRAFRTTAMELRTRKPRPVNTDGELVTHTPAVFRLLPGALKVFAPPQPPA
;
A
#
# COMPACT_ATOMS: atom_id res chain seq x y z
N MET A 1 35.61 -5.96 -21.56
CA MET A 1 34.66 -7.08 -21.61
C MET A 1 35.32 -8.41 -22.02
N LEU A 2 36.25 -8.44 -22.99
CA LEU A 2 37.01 -9.67 -23.33
C LEU A 2 37.97 -10.16 -22.23
N ALA A 3 38.60 -9.27 -21.46
CA ALA A 3 39.52 -9.66 -20.38
C ALA A 3 38.84 -10.41 -19.21
N ILE A 4 37.55 -10.14 -18.97
CA ILE A 4 36.76 -10.79 -17.90
C ILE A 4 36.31 -12.20 -18.34
N LEU A 5 36.17 -12.44 -19.65
CA LEU A 5 35.79 -13.76 -20.19
C LEU A 5 36.96 -14.75 -20.23
N GLN A 6 38.20 -14.28 -20.33
CA GLN A 6 39.40 -15.14 -20.26
C GLN A 6 39.67 -15.66 -18.85
N GLN A 7 39.35 -14.88 -17.81
CA GLN A 7 39.62 -15.26 -16.42
C GLN A 7 38.63 -16.30 -15.87
N ILE A 8 37.42 -16.38 -16.45
CA ILE A 8 36.40 -17.38 -16.09
C ILE A 8 36.71 -18.76 -16.71
N ARG A 9 37.49 -18.83 -17.79
CA ARG A 9 37.86 -20.09 -18.44
C ARG A 9 39.01 -20.83 -17.73
N GLN A 10 39.89 -20.12 -17.03
CA GLN A 10 41.02 -20.72 -16.31
C GLN A 10 40.65 -21.29 -14.92
N GLN A 11 39.49 -20.95 -14.36
CA GLN A 11 39.06 -21.45 -13.04
C GLN A 11 38.14 -22.68 -13.09
N GLY A 12 37.89 -23.24 -14.28
CA GLY A 12 36.94 -24.33 -14.50
C GLY A 12 37.50 -25.76 -14.53
N GLU A 13 38.80 -25.97 -14.34
CA GLU A 13 39.44 -27.30 -14.55
C GLU A 13 40.10 -27.93 -13.32
N ALA A 14 39.89 -27.42 -12.11
CA ALA A 14 40.39 -28.06 -10.91
C ALA A 14 39.24 -28.50 -9.98
N GLN A 15 39.27 -29.79 -9.60
CA GLN A 15 38.54 -30.44 -8.51
C GLN A 15 37.21 -31.13 -8.88
N GLN A 16 37.32 -32.34 -9.43
CA GLN A 16 36.51 -33.47 -8.95
C GLN A 16 37.12 -34.03 -7.66
N PRO A 17 36.28 -34.53 -6.74
CA PRO A 17 36.59 -35.84 -6.17
C PRO A 17 35.40 -36.80 -6.24
N ALA A 18 35.77 -38.05 -6.43
CA ALA A 18 34.93 -39.23 -6.46
C ALA A 18 34.57 -39.73 -5.03
N GLY A 19 33.39 -40.35 -4.93
CA GLY A 19 33.09 -41.51 -4.06
C GLY A 19 33.05 -41.31 -2.54
N ALA A 20 31.84 -41.43 -1.96
CA ALA A 20 31.64 -42.02 -0.63
C ALA A 20 30.15 -42.38 -0.42
N ASP A 21 29.86 -43.61 -0.80
CA ASP A 21 29.14 -44.65 -0.08
C ASP A 21 27.86 -44.42 0.76
N ARG A 22 27.07 -45.49 0.66
CA ARG A 22 25.86 -45.89 1.35
C ARG A 22 25.98 -45.76 2.87
N GLN A 23 24.99 -45.10 3.49
CA GLN A 23 24.28 -45.53 4.71
C GLN A 23 23.45 -44.36 5.26
N ARG A 24 22.12 -44.45 5.12
CA ARG A 24 21.10 -44.03 6.12
C ARG A 24 19.71 -44.10 5.47
N GLN A 25 19.23 -45.32 5.29
CA GLN A 25 17.81 -45.61 5.45
C GLN A 25 17.60 -46.04 6.91
N GLN A 26 16.39 -45.78 7.41
CA GLN A 26 15.85 -46.12 8.75
C GLN A 26 16.18 -45.14 9.88
N ARG A 27 15.22 -44.24 10.18
CA ARG A 27 14.45 -44.30 11.44
C ARG A 27 13.32 -43.25 11.47
N TYR A 28 12.16 -43.73 11.93
CA TYR A 28 10.91 -43.04 12.33
C TYR A 28 9.83 -42.75 11.27
N GLY A 29 8.91 -43.72 11.09
CA GLY A 29 7.46 -43.46 10.99
C GLY A 29 6.88 -43.33 12.41
N LEU A 30 5.61 -43.00 12.73
CA LEU A 30 4.27 -42.90 12.11
C LEU A 30 3.45 -41.92 13.05
N PRO A 31 2.13 -41.62 12.94
CA PRO A 31 1.07 -42.26 12.16
C PRO A 31 0.08 -41.32 11.41
N GLY A 32 -0.84 -41.96 10.69
CA GLY A 32 -1.75 -41.40 9.71
C GLY A 32 -2.83 -40.43 10.24
N GLN A 33 -3.26 -39.58 9.31
CA GLN A 33 -4.63 -39.10 9.23
C GLN A 33 -5.08 -39.24 7.78
N GLN A 34 -6.23 -39.89 7.59
CA GLN A 34 -6.91 -40.03 6.30
C GLN A 34 -7.37 -38.65 5.79
N PRO A 35 -7.31 -38.38 4.47
CA PRO A 35 -7.89 -37.17 3.91
C PRO A 35 -9.41 -37.33 3.76
N PRO A 36 -10.23 -36.31 4.10
CA PRO A 36 -11.65 -36.36 3.77
C PRO A 36 -11.84 -36.17 2.27
N GLN A 37 -12.81 -36.95 1.77
CA GLN A 37 -13.15 -37.12 0.37
C GLN A 37 -13.82 -35.88 -0.24
N SER A 38 -13.57 -35.72 -1.54
CA SER A 38 -14.15 -34.73 -2.44
C SER A 38 -15.66 -34.93 -2.66
N GLY A 39 -16.43 -33.84 -2.58
CA GLY A 39 -17.77 -33.70 -3.14
C GLY A 39 -17.96 -32.27 -3.68
N PRO A 40 -18.70 -32.06 -4.79
CA PRO A 40 -18.74 -30.77 -5.48
C PRO A 40 -19.74 -29.83 -4.79
N HIS A 41 -19.23 -28.78 -4.13
CA HIS A 41 -20.06 -27.70 -3.62
C HIS A 41 -20.22 -26.61 -4.68
N ALA A 42 -21.29 -26.74 -5.48
CA ALA A 42 -21.90 -25.61 -6.17
C ALA A 42 -22.59 -24.71 -5.14
N TRP A 43 -22.30 -23.41 -5.16
CA TRP A 43 -23.05 -22.39 -4.41
C TRP A 43 -23.50 -21.27 -5.35
N PRO A 44 -24.70 -20.69 -5.10
CA PRO A 44 -25.53 -20.12 -6.14
C PRO A 44 -25.15 -18.69 -6.53
N ILE A 45 -25.30 -18.40 -7.82
CA ILE A 45 -25.33 -17.05 -8.39
C ILE A 45 -26.67 -16.43 -8.02
N LEU A 46 -26.66 -15.39 -7.18
CA LEU A 46 -27.85 -14.60 -6.90
C LEU A 46 -28.14 -13.70 -8.11
N ALA A 47 -29.02 -14.17 -9.00
CA ALA A 47 -29.64 -13.35 -10.02
C ALA A 47 -30.76 -12.52 -9.36
N ILE A 48 -30.55 -11.22 -9.18
CA ILE A 48 -31.64 -10.30 -8.85
C ILE A 48 -32.18 -9.75 -10.16
N GLY A 49 -33.37 -10.25 -10.51
CA GLY A 49 -34.10 -9.91 -11.72
C GLY A 49 -34.60 -8.46 -11.73
N HIS A 50 -34.44 -7.83 -12.88
CA HIS A 50 -35.16 -6.62 -13.27
C HIS A 50 -36.66 -6.93 -13.37
N ARG A 51 -37.50 -6.18 -12.63
CA ARG A 51 -38.93 -6.05 -12.94
C ARG A 51 -39.20 -4.68 -13.57
N PRO A 52 -40.01 -4.61 -14.65
CA PRO A 52 -40.33 -3.36 -15.30
C PRO A 52 -41.47 -2.62 -14.57
N ILE A 53 -41.31 -1.32 -14.38
CA ILE A 53 -42.34 -0.43 -13.82
C ILE A 53 -43.20 0.06 -14.98
N ARG A 54 -44.52 -0.17 -14.90
CA ARG A 54 -45.52 0.42 -15.82
C ARG A 54 -45.96 1.82 -15.33
N PRO A 55 -46.37 2.72 -16.23
CA PRO A 55 -46.60 4.13 -15.91
C PRO A 55 -48.01 4.38 -15.36
N GLY A 56 -48.10 5.21 -14.32
CA GLY A 56 -49.34 5.76 -13.78
C GLY A 56 -49.47 7.24 -14.15
N THR A 57 -50.67 7.63 -14.57
CA THR A 57 -51.07 8.88 -15.20
C THR A 57 -51.22 10.08 -14.26
N HIS A 58 -51.17 11.26 -14.88
CA HIS A 58 -51.28 12.65 -14.40
C HIS A 58 -52.43 13.01 -13.44
N HIS A 59 -52.18 13.97 -12.54
CA HIS A 59 -52.78 15.33 -12.59
C HIS A 59 -52.05 16.34 -11.66
N PRO A 60 -52.10 17.66 -11.97
CA PRO A 60 -51.22 18.69 -11.40
C PRO A 60 -51.92 19.56 -10.35
N ALA A 61 -51.16 20.21 -9.45
CA ALA A 61 -51.44 21.58 -9.01
C ALA A 61 -50.36 22.17 -8.07
N SER A 62 -50.12 23.45 -8.32
CA SER A 62 -49.70 24.50 -7.38
C SER A 62 -48.20 24.74 -7.16
N SER A 63 -47.75 25.76 -7.87
CA SER A 63 -46.59 26.59 -7.62
C SER A 63 -46.61 27.23 -6.23
N ARG A 64 -45.52 27.10 -5.47
CA ARG A 64 -45.04 28.18 -4.59
C ARG A 64 -43.53 28.30 -4.69
N ARG A 65 -43.10 29.49 -5.11
CA ARG A 65 -41.72 29.98 -5.01
C ARG A 65 -41.35 30.08 -3.53
N THR A 66 -40.22 29.48 -3.16
CA THR A 66 -39.46 29.87 -1.96
C THR A 66 -37.99 29.90 -2.32
N THR A 67 -37.52 31.13 -2.48
CA THR A 67 -36.17 31.67 -2.29
C THR A 67 -35.06 30.68 -1.94
N THR A 68 -34.08 30.63 -2.84
CA THR A 68 -32.70 30.17 -2.65
C THR A 68 -32.07 30.75 -1.38
N ARG A 69 -31.80 29.89 -0.39
CA ARG A 69 -30.77 30.13 0.62
C ARG A 69 -29.52 29.37 0.19
N ALA A 70 -28.42 30.10 0.05
CA ALA A 70 -27.09 29.58 -0.17
C ALA A 70 -26.76 28.50 0.87
N CYS A 71 -26.40 27.31 0.41
CA CYS A 71 -25.83 26.26 1.25
C CYS A 71 -24.46 26.72 1.76
N GLY A 72 -24.43 27.15 3.01
CA GLY A 72 -23.20 27.43 3.74
C GLY A 72 -22.38 26.15 3.94
N ASN A 73 -21.07 26.33 3.82
CA ASN A 73 -20.02 25.34 4.07
C ASN A 73 -20.26 24.55 5.37
N PRO A 74 -20.34 23.20 5.37
CA PRO A 74 -20.79 22.42 6.53
C PRO A 74 -19.72 22.22 7.63
N TRP A 75 -18.52 22.78 7.49
CA TRP A 75 -17.45 22.62 8.48
C TRP A 75 -17.25 23.87 9.33
N ARG A 76 -18.17 24.08 10.28
CA ARG A 76 -17.91 24.84 11.50
C ARG A 76 -17.91 23.83 12.66
N PRO A 77 -16.88 23.79 13.52
CA PRO A 77 -16.90 22.93 14.69
C PRO A 77 -18.04 23.42 15.60
N GLN A 78 -19.12 22.66 15.68
CA GLN A 78 -20.17 22.90 16.67
C GLN A 78 -19.60 22.56 18.04
N ARG A 79 -19.38 23.62 18.80
CA ARG A 79 -18.92 23.62 20.19
C ARG A 79 -19.93 22.82 21.03
N LEU A 80 -19.61 21.57 21.38
CA LEU A 80 -20.41 20.76 22.30
C LEU A 80 -20.41 21.42 23.68
N GLN A 81 -21.49 22.12 24.01
CA GLN A 81 -21.71 22.67 25.34
C GLN A 81 -22.22 21.56 26.25
N ARG A 82 -21.33 20.92 27.02
CA ARG A 82 -21.76 20.10 28.16
C ARG A 82 -21.94 21.01 29.37
N ARG A 83 -23.18 21.07 29.88
CA ARG A 83 -23.49 21.64 31.20
C ARG A 83 -23.24 20.57 32.26
N ASN A 84 -22.53 20.93 33.32
CA ASN A 84 -22.56 20.21 34.59
C ASN A 84 -23.73 20.74 35.45
N SER A 85 -24.12 19.95 36.46
CA SER A 85 -25.32 20.13 37.30
C SER A 85 -25.33 21.41 38.17
N ASN A 86 -24.24 22.17 38.23
CA ASN A 86 -24.11 23.35 39.10
C ASN A 86 -24.01 24.70 38.37
N GLY A 87 -24.33 24.79 37.08
CA GLY A 87 -24.47 26.09 36.39
C GLY A 87 -23.17 26.86 36.13
N SER A 88 -22.01 26.35 36.55
CA SER A 88 -20.70 26.95 36.29
C SER A 88 -20.23 26.65 34.86
N ARG A 89 -20.01 27.70 34.05
CA ARG A 89 -19.42 27.57 32.70
C ARG A 89 -17.96 27.14 32.86
N VAL A 90 -17.67 25.86 32.56
CA VAL A 90 -16.28 25.45 32.30
C VAL A 90 -15.86 26.10 30.98
N ILE A 91 -15.16 27.23 31.07
CA ILE A 91 -14.46 27.80 29.93
C ILE A 91 -13.23 26.93 29.73
N THR A 92 -13.35 25.85 28.97
CA THR A 92 -12.17 25.15 28.45
C THR A 92 -11.43 26.18 27.61
N ALA A 93 -10.20 26.52 28.01
CA ALA A 93 -9.36 27.47 27.28
C ALA A 93 -9.39 27.08 25.80
N ALA A 94 -9.73 28.04 24.94
CA ALA A 94 -9.82 27.79 23.50
C ALA A 94 -8.45 27.32 23.01
N ARG A 95 -8.36 26.07 22.54
CA ARG A 95 -7.12 25.51 22.00
C ARG A 95 -6.66 26.38 20.83
N LYS A 96 -5.35 26.65 20.79
CA LYS A 96 -4.70 27.60 19.86
C LYS A 96 -4.60 27.11 18.41
N GLY A 97 -5.21 25.97 18.08
CA GLY A 97 -5.15 25.36 16.75
C GLY A 97 -5.60 23.90 16.81
N PRO A 98 -5.56 23.18 15.68
CA PRO A 98 -5.83 21.75 15.67
C PRO A 98 -4.75 20.99 16.46
N HIS A 99 -5.17 19.92 17.13
CA HIS A 99 -4.31 19.09 17.98
C HIS A 99 -3.86 17.82 17.24
N ALA A 100 -2.55 17.68 17.07
CA ALA A 100 -1.92 16.55 16.39
C ALA A 100 -1.28 15.58 17.38
N LEU A 101 -1.56 14.29 17.23
CA LEU A 101 -0.72 13.24 17.79
C LEU A 101 0.46 13.03 16.84
N LEU A 102 1.69 13.24 17.31
CA LEU A 102 2.91 13.01 16.52
C LEU A 102 3.55 11.69 16.92
N ILE A 103 3.70 10.77 15.97
CA ILE A 103 4.46 9.52 16.15
C ILE A 103 5.58 9.51 15.11
N VAL A 104 6.83 9.41 15.57
CA VAL A 104 8.02 9.34 14.69
C VAL A 104 8.73 8.02 14.88
N ASN A 105 8.96 7.28 13.80
CA ASN A 105 9.65 5.99 13.86
C ASN A 105 11.17 6.20 14.00
N ARG A 106 11.69 5.98 15.22
CA ARG A 106 13.09 6.28 15.61
C ARG A 106 14.13 5.22 15.22
N ARG A 107 13.84 4.29 14.30
CA ARG A 107 14.78 3.22 13.91
C ARG A 107 16.06 3.67 13.19
N ALA A 108 16.27 4.97 12.95
CA ALA A 108 17.50 5.53 12.40
C ALA A 108 18.32 6.25 13.50
N ARG A 109 19.66 6.24 13.37
CA ARG A 109 20.62 6.88 14.32
C ARG A 109 20.39 8.38 14.57
N SER A 110 19.53 9.04 13.79
CA SER A 110 19.12 10.45 13.90
C SER A 110 17.66 10.64 14.34
N GLY A 111 17.02 9.61 14.90
CA GLY A 111 15.58 9.57 15.15
C GLY A 111 15.08 10.53 16.23
N ALA A 112 15.90 10.89 17.21
CA ALA A 112 15.55 11.86 18.25
C ALA A 112 15.47 13.29 17.66
N ASP A 113 16.53 13.73 16.98
CA ASP A 113 16.60 15.02 16.30
C ASP A 113 15.48 15.19 15.26
N ALA A 114 15.17 14.12 14.52
CA ALA A 114 14.08 14.12 13.54
C ALA A 114 12.69 14.27 14.20
N ALA A 115 12.50 13.73 15.40
CA ALA A 115 11.23 13.86 16.14
C ALA A 115 11.06 15.28 16.70
N GLU A 116 12.13 15.89 17.19
CA GLU A 116 12.14 17.28 17.65
C GLU A 116 11.89 18.24 16.47
N ALA A 117 12.64 18.11 15.38
CA ALA A 117 12.42 18.92 14.18
C ALA A 117 11.00 18.76 13.59
N ALA A 118 10.46 17.55 13.60
CA ALA A 118 9.08 17.29 13.18
C ALA A 118 8.07 18.01 14.08
N ARG A 119 8.27 17.98 15.39
CA ARG A 119 7.42 18.69 16.35
C ARG A 119 7.51 20.21 16.13
N ASP A 120 8.71 20.75 16.03
CA ASP A 120 8.94 22.18 15.84
C ASP A 120 8.28 22.69 14.56
N ALA A 121 8.40 21.93 13.45
CA ALA A 121 7.73 22.28 12.19
C ALA A 121 6.20 22.32 12.33
N LEU A 122 5.60 21.39 13.07
CA LEU A 122 4.15 21.36 13.31
C LEU A 122 3.69 22.50 14.23
N GLU A 123 4.45 22.79 15.29
CA GLU A 123 4.16 23.89 16.21
C GLU A 123 4.31 25.25 15.51
N ALA A 124 5.34 25.43 14.68
CA ALA A 124 5.54 26.61 13.85
C ALA A 124 4.41 26.81 12.82
N ALA A 125 3.79 25.71 12.37
CA ALA A 125 2.59 25.73 11.53
C ALA A 125 1.29 25.97 12.33
N GLY A 126 1.36 26.25 13.63
CA GLY A 126 0.22 26.64 14.46
C GLY A 126 -0.58 25.48 15.05
N MET A 127 -0.03 24.27 15.09
CA MET A 127 -0.67 23.10 15.70
C MET A 127 -0.26 22.94 17.16
N ALA A 128 -1.19 22.48 17.99
CA ALA A 128 -0.82 21.84 19.26
C ALA A 128 -0.32 20.43 18.93
N VAL A 129 0.76 19.97 19.59
CA VAL A 129 1.37 18.67 19.29
C VAL A 129 1.52 17.87 20.58
N THR A 130 0.93 16.67 20.60
CA THR A 130 1.24 15.64 21.60
C THR A 130 2.19 14.64 20.97
N PRO A 131 3.49 14.65 21.33
CA PRO A 131 4.40 13.61 20.89
C PRO A 131 4.07 12.29 21.60
N PHE A 132 4.11 11.19 20.86
CA PHE A 132 4.05 9.85 21.42
C PHE A 132 5.25 9.04 20.92
N ASP A 133 6.06 8.61 21.87
CA ASP A 133 7.24 7.80 21.64
C ASP A 133 6.91 6.33 21.99
N PRO A 134 6.56 5.49 21.00
CA PRO A 134 6.18 4.12 21.26
C PRO A 134 7.39 3.33 21.82
N PRO A 135 7.18 2.47 22.84
CA PRO A 135 8.20 1.52 23.28
C PRO A 135 8.73 0.68 22.12
N GLU A 136 9.98 0.22 22.25
CA GLU A 136 10.60 -0.61 21.22
C GLU A 136 9.73 -1.86 20.93
N GLY A 137 9.48 -2.10 19.65
CA GLY A 137 8.67 -3.23 19.20
C GLY A 137 7.15 -3.02 19.19
N MET A 138 6.65 -1.92 19.76
CA MET A 138 5.21 -1.60 19.69
C MET A 138 4.79 -1.36 18.23
N PRO A 139 3.74 -2.05 17.74
CA PRO A 139 3.17 -1.80 16.42
C PRO A 139 2.61 -0.38 16.30
N CYS A 140 2.75 0.24 15.13
CA CYS A 140 2.24 1.60 14.90
C CYS A 140 0.72 1.71 15.11
N THR A 141 -0.03 0.66 14.80
CA THR A 141 -1.47 0.56 15.11
C THR A 141 -1.75 0.76 16.60
N GLU A 142 -1.02 0.08 17.48
CA GLU A 142 -1.20 0.18 18.93
C GLU A 142 -0.78 1.56 19.45
N ALA A 143 0.29 2.13 18.90
CA ALA A 143 0.75 3.48 19.23
C ALA A 143 -0.33 4.54 18.92
N ILE A 144 -1.01 4.42 17.77
CA ILE A 144 -2.11 5.31 17.39
C ILE A 144 -3.29 5.17 18.35
N LEU A 145 -3.71 3.93 18.63
CA LEU A 145 -4.86 3.69 19.52
C LEU A 145 -4.58 4.19 20.94
N THR A 146 -3.36 3.98 21.44
CA THR A 146 -2.94 4.44 22.76
C THR A 146 -2.87 5.97 22.82
N GLY A 147 -2.20 6.60 21.85
CA GLY A 147 -2.03 8.05 21.83
C GLY A 147 -3.32 8.83 21.55
N THR A 148 -4.35 8.19 21.00
CA THR A 148 -5.66 8.83 20.71
C THR A 148 -6.72 8.54 21.77
N ALA A 149 -6.44 7.68 22.75
CA ALA A 149 -7.43 7.25 23.76
C ALA A 149 -8.00 8.40 24.60
N GLY A 150 -7.27 9.51 24.75
CA GLY A 150 -7.74 10.72 25.44
C GLY A 150 -8.88 11.47 24.74
N GLY A 151 -9.16 11.16 23.47
CA GLY A 151 -10.28 11.73 22.70
C GLY A 151 -10.13 13.19 22.31
N ASP A 152 -8.95 13.76 22.50
CA ASP A 152 -8.67 15.18 22.32
C ASP A 152 -7.71 15.45 21.15
N ILE A 153 -7.51 14.45 20.28
CA ILE A 153 -6.66 14.51 19.09
C ILE A 153 -7.54 14.71 17.85
N ASP A 154 -7.21 15.71 17.04
CA ASP A 154 -7.91 16.02 15.79
C ASP A 154 -7.31 15.32 14.56
N ARG A 155 -6.05 14.89 14.66
CA ARG A 155 -5.29 14.27 13.56
C ARG A 155 -4.11 13.44 14.07
N VAL A 156 -3.77 12.40 13.31
CA VAL A 156 -2.58 11.58 13.54
C VAL A 156 -1.52 12.02 12.53
N VAL A 157 -0.34 12.41 13.01
CA VAL A 157 0.81 12.79 12.18
C VAL A 157 1.91 11.75 12.33
N LEU A 158 2.32 11.15 11.23
CA LEU A 158 3.34 10.10 11.20
C LEU A 158 4.61 10.59 10.53
N GLY A 159 5.71 10.55 11.27
CA GLY A 159 7.07 10.75 10.77
C GLY A 159 7.73 9.41 10.46
N GLY A 160 7.90 9.08 9.19
CA GLY A 160 8.57 7.84 8.79
C GLY A 160 8.50 7.58 7.29
N GLY A 161 8.93 6.38 6.89
CA GLY A 161 8.79 5.89 5.51
C GLY A 161 7.54 5.04 5.29
N ASP A 162 7.40 4.51 4.08
CA ASP A 162 6.21 3.77 3.61
C ASP A 162 5.85 2.55 4.48
N GLY A 163 6.84 1.88 5.08
CA GLY A 163 6.58 0.78 6.03
C GLY A 163 5.92 1.24 7.33
N THR A 164 6.22 2.45 7.81
CA THR A 164 5.55 3.05 8.99
C THR A 164 4.11 3.39 8.65
N LEU A 165 3.89 3.98 7.47
CA LEU A 165 2.55 4.32 6.99
C LEU A 165 1.68 3.07 6.83
N ASN A 166 2.20 2.00 6.23
CA ASN A 166 1.46 0.74 6.10
C ASN A 166 1.08 0.12 7.44
N GLY A 167 2.01 0.10 8.41
CA GLY A 167 1.74 -0.40 9.77
C GLY A 167 0.71 0.44 10.55
N ALA A 168 0.44 1.66 10.10
CA ALA A 168 -0.54 2.55 10.70
C ALA A 168 -1.96 2.37 10.16
N ILE A 169 -2.15 1.75 8.98
CA ILE A 169 -3.46 1.63 8.32
C ILE A 169 -4.54 1.11 9.27
N PRO A 170 -4.35 0.00 10.02
CA PRO A 170 -5.41 -0.51 10.90
C PRO A 170 -5.82 0.50 11.99
N GLY A 171 -4.84 1.16 12.62
CA GLY A 171 -5.10 2.18 13.65
C GLY A 171 -5.79 3.42 13.09
N LEU A 172 -5.42 3.86 11.89
CA LEU A 172 -6.07 4.99 11.21
C LEU A 172 -7.52 4.67 10.83
N LEU A 173 -7.78 3.47 10.32
CA LEU A 173 -9.15 3.04 10.00
C LEU A 173 -10.03 2.95 11.25
N GLN A 174 -9.48 2.46 12.36
CA GLN A 174 -10.22 2.31 13.61
C GLN A 174 -10.52 3.66 14.28
N THR A 175 -9.58 4.61 14.24
CA THR A 175 -9.79 5.95 14.81
C THR A 175 -10.62 6.86 13.90
N GLY A 176 -10.54 6.67 12.57
CA GLY A 176 -11.19 7.54 11.57
C GLY A 176 -10.59 8.95 11.49
N LEU A 177 -9.48 9.20 12.19
CA LEU A 177 -8.78 10.48 12.22
C LEU A 177 -7.98 10.68 10.92
N PRO A 178 -7.89 11.92 10.41
CA PRO A 178 -7.08 12.21 9.24
C PRO A 178 -5.58 12.04 9.52
N LEU A 179 -4.88 11.49 8.53
CA LEU A 179 -3.44 11.26 8.53
C LEU A 179 -2.68 12.47 7.96
N GLY A 180 -1.73 12.98 8.73
CA GLY A 180 -0.65 13.83 8.24
C GLY A 180 0.63 13.02 8.04
N ILE A 181 1.35 13.27 6.95
CA ILE A 181 2.58 12.55 6.60
C ILE A 181 3.76 13.51 6.70
N LEU A 182 4.74 13.18 7.54
CA LEU A 182 6.05 13.82 7.56
C LEU A 182 7.06 12.84 6.92
N PRO A 183 7.53 13.13 5.69
CA PRO A 183 8.34 12.21 4.88
C PRO A 183 9.79 12.08 5.39
N LEU A 184 9.96 11.29 6.46
CA LEU A 184 11.26 11.00 7.09
C LEU A 184 11.88 9.67 6.61
N GLY A 185 11.25 8.98 5.66
CA GLY A 185 11.77 7.75 5.06
C GLY A 185 12.71 7.98 3.88
N THR A 186 13.27 6.89 3.34
CA THR A 186 14.17 6.93 2.19
C THR A 186 13.44 7.09 0.85
N ALA A 187 12.33 6.39 0.66
CA ALA A 187 11.56 6.41 -0.59
C ALA A 187 10.46 7.47 -0.55
N ASN A 188 9.59 7.41 0.46
CA ASN A 188 8.44 8.30 0.65
C ASN A 188 7.50 8.26 -0.57
N ASP A 189 7.24 7.07 -1.08
CA ASP A 189 6.49 6.84 -2.32
C ASP A 189 5.05 7.39 -2.21
N LEU A 190 4.40 7.23 -1.04
CA LEU A 190 3.07 7.80 -0.82
C LEU A 190 3.09 9.33 -0.81
N ALA A 191 4.05 9.95 -0.10
CA ALA A 191 4.17 11.41 -0.04
C ALA A 191 4.38 12.01 -1.44
N ARG A 192 5.27 11.41 -2.24
CA ARG A 192 5.51 11.79 -3.64
C ARG A 192 4.26 11.66 -4.50
N SER A 193 3.53 10.55 -4.36
CA SER A 193 2.29 10.30 -5.10
C SER A 193 1.19 11.32 -4.76
N LEU A 194 1.15 11.79 -3.51
CA LEU A 194 0.20 12.78 -3.05
C LEU A 194 0.66 14.23 -3.30
N GLY A 195 1.87 14.44 -3.81
CA GLY A 195 2.45 15.77 -4.02
C GLY A 195 2.88 16.48 -2.74
N ILE A 196 3.00 15.77 -1.62
CA ILE A 196 3.41 16.33 -0.33
C ILE A 196 4.90 16.75 -0.43
N PRO A 197 5.26 17.99 -0.04
CA PRO A 197 6.65 18.43 0.05
C PRO A 197 7.50 17.47 0.89
N LEU A 198 8.76 17.26 0.52
CA LEU A 198 9.64 16.31 1.23
C LEU A 198 10.30 16.94 2.46
N GLU A 199 10.24 18.26 2.54
CA GLU A 199 10.76 19.12 3.58
C GLU A 199 9.71 19.23 4.70
N LEU A 200 10.16 19.15 5.95
CA LEU A 200 9.27 19.06 7.12
C LEU A 200 8.33 20.25 7.24
N GLU A 201 8.84 21.46 6.99
CA GLU A 201 8.09 22.71 7.07
C GLU A 201 6.98 22.74 6.01
N GLY A 202 7.28 22.27 4.79
CA GLY A 202 6.30 22.19 3.70
C GLY A 202 5.21 21.16 3.99
N ALA A 203 5.59 19.98 4.48
CA ALA A 203 4.65 18.94 4.89
C ALA A 203 3.78 19.38 6.08
N ALA A 204 4.37 20.02 7.09
CA ALA A 204 3.66 20.56 8.26
C ALA A 204 2.64 21.63 7.85
N ARG A 205 2.99 22.52 6.91
CA ARG A 205 2.07 23.52 6.36
C ARG A 205 0.88 22.87 5.66
N VAL A 206 1.11 21.83 4.85
CA VAL A 206 0.03 21.07 4.21
C VAL A 206 -0.92 20.47 5.26
N ILE A 207 -0.38 19.89 6.33
CA ILE A 207 -1.18 19.31 7.41
C ILE A 207 -2.00 20.39 8.12
N ALA A 208 -1.42 21.56 8.38
CA ALA A 208 -2.09 22.66 9.07
C ALA A 208 -3.22 23.30 8.25
N GLU A 209 -2.94 23.60 6.98
CA GLU A 209 -3.74 24.52 6.18
C GLU A 209 -4.70 23.83 5.20
N GLN A 210 -4.38 22.62 4.74
CA GLN A 210 -5.19 21.95 3.72
C GLN A 210 -6.31 21.12 4.35
N PRO A 211 -7.50 21.03 3.72
CA PRO A 211 -8.49 20.05 4.13
C PRO A 211 -8.01 18.63 3.82
N PRO A 212 -8.33 17.63 4.66
CA PRO A 212 -7.97 16.26 4.34
C PRO A 212 -8.85 15.74 3.20
N ARG A 213 -8.25 15.05 2.23
CA ARG A 213 -8.96 14.37 1.14
C ARG A 213 -9.12 12.89 1.42
N ARG A 214 -10.12 12.29 0.78
CA ARG A 214 -10.32 10.84 0.81
C ARG A 214 -9.24 10.14 -0.01
N LEU A 215 -8.75 9.02 0.51
CA LEU A 215 -7.74 8.19 -0.14
C LEU A 215 -8.26 6.76 -0.17
N ASP A 216 -8.14 6.13 -1.34
CA ASP A 216 -8.49 4.74 -1.53
C ASP A 216 -7.39 3.83 -0.98
N LEU A 217 -7.77 2.61 -0.58
CA LEU A 217 -6.81 1.57 -0.23
C LEU A 217 -7.05 0.34 -1.07
N GLY A 218 -5.95 -0.30 -1.50
CA GLY A 218 -6.02 -1.67 -1.98
C GLY A 218 -6.11 -2.63 -0.79
N GLU A 219 -6.85 -3.72 -0.96
CA GLU A 219 -6.91 -4.84 -0.02
C GLU A 219 -6.62 -6.15 -0.76
N VAL A 220 -5.85 -7.06 -0.14
CA VAL A 220 -5.65 -8.43 -0.59
C VAL A 220 -5.80 -9.39 0.58
N ASN A 221 -6.77 -10.30 0.51
CA ASN A 221 -7.07 -11.27 1.59
C ASN A 221 -7.15 -10.62 2.99
N GLY A 222 -7.71 -9.40 3.09
CA GLY A 222 -7.81 -8.63 4.34
C GLY A 222 -6.59 -7.77 4.69
N HIS A 223 -5.48 -7.88 3.96
CA HIS A 223 -4.29 -7.04 4.13
C HIS A 223 -4.38 -5.80 3.24
N ARG A 224 -4.28 -4.62 3.85
CA ARG A 224 -4.46 -3.33 3.17
C ARG A 224 -3.11 -2.72 2.81
N TYR A 225 -3.07 -1.99 1.71
CA TYR A 225 -1.85 -1.37 1.18
C TYR A 225 -2.16 -0.05 0.49
N PHE A 226 -1.17 0.85 0.46
CA PHE A 226 -1.30 2.15 -0.21
C PHE A 226 -0.94 2.06 -1.69
N ASN A 227 0.18 1.38 -2.02
CA ASN A 227 0.76 1.50 -3.35
C ASN A 227 0.48 0.27 -4.20
N VAL A 228 1.02 -0.90 -3.85
CA VAL A 228 0.89 -2.09 -4.70
C VAL A 228 0.96 -3.41 -3.94
N ALA A 229 0.16 -4.35 -4.41
CA ALA A 229 0.30 -5.75 -4.11
C ALA A 229 0.83 -6.52 -5.33
N SER A 230 1.67 -7.53 -5.13
CA SER A 230 2.28 -8.25 -6.25
C SER A 230 2.54 -9.72 -5.96
N VAL A 231 2.48 -10.53 -7.01
CA VAL A 231 2.70 -11.98 -7.01
C VAL A 231 3.70 -12.32 -8.09
N GLY A 232 4.72 -13.12 -7.76
CA GLY A 232 5.77 -13.53 -8.69
C GLY A 232 7.11 -12.89 -8.33
N PHE A 233 7.83 -12.42 -9.35
CA PHE A 233 9.22 -11.96 -9.22
C PHE A 233 9.47 -10.98 -8.06
N SER A 234 8.63 -9.95 -7.90
CA SER A 234 8.74 -8.96 -6.82
C SER A 234 8.59 -9.54 -5.41
N ALA A 235 7.74 -10.55 -5.23
CA ALA A 235 7.53 -11.20 -3.93
C ALA A 235 8.71 -12.13 -3.58
N GLU A 236 9.24 -12.85 -4.56
CA GLU A 236 10.45 -13.67 -4.41
C GLU A 236 11.66 -12.77 -4.07
N LEU A 237 11.78 -11.61 -4.74
CA LEU A 237 12.79 -10.60 -4.45
C LEU A 237 12.64 -10.00 -3.04
N ALA A 238 11.44 -9.64 -2.60
CA ALA A 238 11.22 -9.11 -1.25
C ALA A 238 11.63 -10.12 -0.15
N GLY A 239 11.29 -11.40 -0.33
CA GLY A 239 11.69 -12.47 0.58
C GLY A 239 13.20 -12.67 0.65
N GLU A 240 13.89 -12.78 -0.50
CA GLU A 240 15.34 -12.96 -0.54
C GLU A 240 16.10 -11.70 -0.10
N MET A 241 15.59 -10.50 -0.39
CA MET A 241 16.22 -9.24 0.03
C MET A 241 16.16 -9.02 1.53
N LYS A 242 15.09 -9.44 2.24
CA LYS A 242 15.08 -9.44 3.71
C LYS A 242 16.18 -10.36 4.28
N ALA A 243 16.49 -11.47 3.61
CA ALA A 243 17.60 -12.35 3.99
C ALA A 243 18.97 -11.77 3.60
N ALA A 244 19.08 -11.13 2.45
CA ALA A 244 20.32 -10.55 1.92
C ALA A 244 20.69 -9.19 2.55
N ALA A 245 19.73 -8.40 3.03
CA ALA A 245 19.97 -7.15 3.75
C ALA A 245 20.71 -7.38 5.09
N LYS A 246 20.69 -8.61 5.62
CA LYS A 246 21.61 -9.03 6.71
C LYS A 246 23.07 -9.13 6.26
N LYS A 247 23.36 -9.12 4.95
CA LYS A 247 24.71 -9.14 4.36
C LYS A 247 25.06 -7.76 3.77
N ARG A 248 26.18 -7.23 4.25
CA ARG A 248 26.67 -5.86 4.08
C ARG A 248 27.24 -5.58 2.67
N TRP A 249 26.39 -5.40 1.66
CA TRP A 249 26.83 -5.07 0.29
C TRP A 249 25.99 -3.92 -0.26
N GLY A 250 26.61 -2.76 -0.54
CA GLY A 250 25.96 -1.52 -0.95
C GLY A 250 25.26 -1.55 -2.33
N LYS A 251 25.07 -0.39 -2.97
CA LYS A 251 24.25 -0.22 -4.20
C LYS A 251 24.60 -1.18 -5.36
N LEU A 252 25.87 -1.56 -5.54
CA LEU A 252 26.33 -2.54 -6.53
C LEU A 252 25.92 -3.99 -6.18
N GLY A 253 25.94 -4.34 -4.90
CA GLY A 253 25.47 -5.65 -4.41
C GLY A 253 23.98 -5.84 -4.64
N TYR A 254 23.20 -4.76 -4.48
CA TYR A 254 21.77 -4.74 -4.82
C TYR A 254 21.52 -5.05 -6.30
N GLY A 255 22.29 -4.44 -7.20
CA GLY A 255 22.17 -4.68 -8.65
C GLY A 255 22.48 -6.11 -9.05
N ILE A 256 23.54 -6.71 -8.49
CA ILE A 256 23.93 -8.10 -8.76
C ILE A 256 22.89 -9.08 -8.19
N ALA A 257 22.40 -8.85 -6.97
CA ALA A 257 21.36 -9.68 -6.36
C ALA A 257 20.05 -9.62 -7.16
N ALA A 258 19.60 -8.41 -7.52
CA ALA A 258 18.42 -8.20 -8.35
C ALA A 258 18.56 -8.89 -9.73
N PHE A 259 19.76 -8.84 -10.35
CA PHE A 259 20.03 -9.52 -11.61
C PHE A 259 20.04 -11.05 -11.48
N GLY A 260 20.64 -11.59 -10.42
CA GLY A 260 20.65 -13.02 -10.14
C GLY A 260 19.24 -13.57 -9.93
N LEU A 261 18.41 -12.82 -9.21
CA LEU A 261 17.00 -13.11 -9.02
C LEU A 261 16.21 -13.02 -10.34
N LEU A 262 16.46 -11.98 -11.14
CA LEU A 262 15.79 -11.79 -12.42
C LEU A 262 16.08 -12.94 -13.39
N ARG A 263 17.31 -13.46 -13.41
CA ARG A 263 17.67 -14.65 -14.19
C ARG A 263 16.97 -15.94 -13.72
N ARG A 264 16.59 -16.01 -12.45
CA ARG A 264 15.90 -17.17 -11.87
C ARG A 264 14.38 -17.07 -12.00
N ALA A 265 13.84 -15.88 -12.31
CA ALA A 265 12.42 -15.66 -12.50
C ALA A 265 11.88 -16.57 -13.61
N ARG A 266 11.00 -17.50 -13.23
CA ARG A 266 10.34 -18.41 -14.17
C ARG A 266 8.88 -17.99 -14.37
N PRO A 267 8.39 -17.90 -15.62
CA PRO A 267 6.98 -17.65 -15.87
C PRO A 267 6.12 -18.71 -15.18
N PHE A 268 5.02 -18.27 -14.58
CA PHE A 268 4.01 -19.13 -13.99
C PHE A 268 2.65 -18.88 -14.64
N THR A 269 1.78 -19.88 -14.55
CA THR A 269 0.40 -19.74 -15.00
C THR A 269 -0.45 -19.18 -13.87
N ALA A 270 -1.21 -18.14 -14.17
CA ALA A 270 -2.22 -17.56 -13.28
C ALA A 270 -3.57 -17.50 -13.98
N THR A 271 -4.64 -17.58 -13.20
CA THR A 271 -6.00 -17.31 -13.65
C THR A 271 -6.47 -16.04 -12.97
N LEU A 272 -6.78 -15.02 -13.77
CA LEU A 272 -7.35 -13.75 -13.33
C LEU A 272 -8.87 -13.81 -13.51
N ILE A 273 -9.61 -13.52 -12.45
CA ILE A 273 -11.07 -13.47 -12.46
C ILE A 273 -11.47 -12.05 -12.05
N HIS A 274 -12.05 -11.27 -12.96
CA HIS A 274 -12.45 -9.89 -12.72
C HIS A 274 -13.60 -9.51 -13.65
N ASP A 275 -14.53 -8.66 -13.20
CA ASP A 275 -15.61 -8.10 -14.04
C ASP A 275 -16.39 -9.15 -14.86
N GLY A 276 -16.65 -10.33 -14.28
CA GLY A 276 -17.32 -11.46 -14.95
C GLY A 276 -16.47 -12.21 -15.98
N GLN A 277 -15.21 -11.84 -16.17
CA GLN A 277 -14.27 -12.45 -17.10
C GLN A 277 -13.31 -13.39 -16.37
N VAL A 278 -12.94 -14.49 -17.04
CA VAL A 278 -11.91 -15.41 -16.59
C VAL A 278 -10.81 -15.45 -17.64
N LYS A 279 -9.60 -15.02 -17.27
CA LYS A 279 -8.44 -14.97 -18.17
C LYS A 279 -7.31 -15.81 -17.61
N ARG A 280 -6.82 -16.75 -18.41
CA ARG A 280 -5.64 -17.55 -18.07
C ARG A 280 -4.42 -16.95 -18.76
N ILE A 281 -3.40 -16.66 -17.97
CA ILE A 281 -2.18 -15.98 -18.43
C ILE A 281 -0.93 -16.76 -18.03
N LYS A 282 0.17 -16.53 -18.75
CA LYS A 282 1.51 -16.98 -18.39
C LYS A 282 2.38 -15.76 -18.19
N THR A 283 2.85 -15.55 -16.97
CA THR A 283 3.44 -14.28 -16.53
C THR A 283 4.57 -14.51 -15.55
N ILE A 284 5.51 -13.57 -15.45
CA ILE A 284 6.55 -13.57 -14.41
C ILE A 284 6.15 -12.74 -13.19
N GLN A 285 5.19 -11.84 -13.34
CA GLN A 285 4.71 -10.98 -12.27
C GLN A 285 3.30 -10.46 -12.58
N VAL A 286 2.44 -10.48 -11.56
CA VAL A 286 1.21 -9.69 -11.55
C VAL A 286 1.33 -8.65 -10.44
N SER A 287 1.03 -7.39 -10.76
CA SER A 287 1.00 -6.26 -9.85
C SER A 287 -0.40 -5.66 -9.86
N VAL A 288 -0.94 -5.35 -8.69
CA VAL A 288 -2.23 -4.70 -8.47
C VAL A 288 -1.95 -3.42 -7.71
N GLY A 289 -1.98 -2.30 -8.42
CA GLY A 289 -1.63 -0.98 -7.91
C GLY A 289 -2.88 -0.18 -7.51
N ASN A 290 -2.73 0.61 -6.45
CA ASN A 290 -3.67 1.62 -5.96
C ASN A 290 -3.06 3.02 -6.08
N GLY A 291 -2.01 3.22 -6.91
CA GLY A 291 -1.34 4.51 -7.02
C GLY A 291 -0.28 4.56 -8.13
N LYS A 292 0.29 5.76 -8.32
CA LYS A 292 1.19 6.09 -9.43
C LYS A 292 2.55 5.40 -9.38
N HIS A 293 3.13 5.27 -8.18
CA HIS A 293 4.53 4.90 -7.98
C HIS A 293 4.71 3.55 -7.30
N TYR A 294 5.80 2.84 -7.65
CA TYR A 294 6.27 1.61 -7.03
C TYR A 294 7.79 1.63 -6.84
N GLY A 295 8.26 1.19 -5.67
CA GLY A 295 9.62 0.69 -5.47
C GLY A 295 10.73 1.71 -5.73
N GLY A 296 10.61 2.93 -5.20
CA GLY A 296 11.62 3.97 -5.37
C GLY A 296 11.43 4.81 -6.63
N GLY A 297 10.18 5.12 -6.99
CA GLY A 297 9.83 6.06 -8.06
C GLY A 297 9.57 5.45 -9.45
N MET A 298 9.41 4.12 -9.59
CA MET A 298 8.99 3.54 -10.87
C MET A 298 7.48 3.77 -11.08
N THR A 299 7.10 4.26 -12.25
CA THR A 299 5.71 4.65 -12.54
C THR A 299 4.94 3.47 -13.15
N VAL A 300 3.95 2.93 -12.44
CA VAL A 300 3.18 1.75 -12.89
C VAL A 300 2.14 2.12 -13.96
N ALA A 301 1.57 3.32 -13.86
CA ALA A 301 1.00 4.09 -14.97
C ALA A 301 1.06 5.57 -14.65
N ALA A 302 1.35 6.40 -15.67
CA ALA A 302 1.47 7.84 -15.50
C ALA A 302 0.17 8.50 -14.96
N GLU A 303 -0.97 7.89 -15.27
CA GLU A 303 -2.31 8.35 -14.93
C GLU A 303 -2.94 7.70 -13.68
N ALA A 304 -2.26 6.74 -13.05
CA ALA A 304 -2.80 6.07 -11.86
C ALA A 304 -2.85 7.05 -10.68
N ARG A 305 -3.99 7.12 -9.98
CA ARG A 305 -4.17 8.02 -8.83
C ARG A 305 -4.71 7.21 -7.64
N PRO A 306 -4.27 7.50 -6.42
CA PRO A 306 -4.73 6.76 -5.25
C PRO A 306 -6.12 7.17 -4.74
N ASP A 307 -6.84 7.97 -5.51
CA ASP A 307 -8.18 8.49 -5.22
C ASP A 307 -9.11 8.46 -6.45
N ASP A 308 -8.79 7.67 -7.48
CA ASP A 308 -9.59 7.55 -8.71
C ASP A 308 -10.64 6.44 -8.68
N GLY A 309 -10.76 5.70 -7.58
CA GLY A 309 -11.78 4.69 -7.42
C GLY A 309 -11.53 3.39 -8.20
N VAL A 310 -10.29 3.13 -8.66
CA VAL A 310 -9.94 1.90 -9.38
C VAL A 310 -8.60 1.31 -8.94
N LEU A 311 -8.43 -0.01 -9.12
CA LEU A 311 -7.14 -0.67 -9.07
C LEU A 311 -6.60 -0.83 -10.49
N ASP A 312 -5.33 -0.51 -10.68
CA ASP A 312 -4.62 -0.78 -11.92
C ASP A 312 -3.87 -2.11 -11.84
N VAL A 313 -4.26 -3.07 -12.69
CA VAL A 313 -3.66 -4.40 -12.75
C VAL A 313 -2.70 -4.51 -13.93
N TYR A 314 -1.48 -4.96 -13.66
CA TYR A 314 -0.43 -5.18 -14.64
C TYR A 314 0.06 -6.62 -14.57
N SER A 315 0.14 -7.27 -15.71
CA SER A 315 0.79 -8.57 -15.86
C SER A 315 1.94 -8.46 -16.85
N LEU A 316 3.09 -8.99 -16.45
CA LEU A 316 4.29 -9.02 -17.27
C LEU A 316 4.40 -10.39 -17.97
N GLU A 317 3.83 -10.47 -19.16
CA GLU A 317 3.66 -11.70 -19.97
C GLU A 317 4.91 -12.01 -20.80
N ILE A 318 6.07 -11.85 -20.18
CA ILE A 318 7.36 -11.98 -20.85
C ILE A 318 7.80 -13.44 -20.88
N ALA A 319 8.20 -13.92 -22.07
CA ALA A 319 8.76 -15.25 -22.25
C ALA A 319 10.16 -15.41 -21.63
N HIS A 320 10.99 -14.36 -21.64
CA HIS A 320 12.38 -14.39 -21.17
C HIS A 320 12.85 -13.09 -20.48
N TRP A 321 13.59 -13.24 -19.39
CA TRP A 321 14.08 -12.13 -18.53
C TRP A 321 14.86 -11.02 -19.24
N TRP A 322 15.52 -11.31 -20.37
CA TRP A 322 16.27 -10.30 -21.13
C TRP A 322 15.36 -9.24 -21.76
N ARG A 323 14.11 -9.57 -22.08
CA ARG A 323 13.12 -8.57 -22.52
C ARG A 323 12.80 -7.58 -21.39
N LEU A 324 12.82 -8.03 -20.14
CA LEU A 324 12.62 -7.15 -18.98
C LEU A 324 13.77 -6.16 -18.80
N VAL A 325 15.01 -6.59 -19.07
CA VAL A 325 16.17 -5.69 -19.08
C VAL A 325 16.05 -4.64 -20.17
N ALA A 326 15.59 -5.03 -21.37
CA ALA A 326 15.33 -4.08 -22.45
C ALA A 326 14.23 -3.07 -22.11
N LEU A 327 13.28 -3.41 -21.23
CA LEU A 327 12.20 -2.55 -20.78
C LEU A 327 12.57 -1.58 -19.64
N LEU A 328 13.69 -1.77 -18.95
CA LEU A 328 14.10 -0.95 -17.80
C LEU A 328 14.17 0.57 -18.07
N PRO A 329 14.66 1.06 -19.22
CA PRO A 329 14.68 2.50 -19.48
C PRO A 329 13.27 3.09 -19.63
N TRP A 330 12.33 2.29 -20.12
CA TRP A 330 10.96 2.71 -20.46
C TRP A 330 10.01 2.60 -19.27
N LEU A 331 10.25 1.63 -18.38
CA LEU A 331 9.58 1.54 -17.08
C LEU A 331 9.89 2.75 -16.18
N ARG A 332 11.08 3.35 -16.32
CA ARG A 332 11.42 4.59 -15.64
C ARG A 332 10.66 5.81 -16.18
N SER A 333 10.31 5.81 -17.47
CA SER A 333 9.57 6.92 -18.09
C SER A 333 8.05 6.75 -18.06
N GLY A 334 7.51 5.63 -17.60
CA GLY A 334 6.07 5.41 -17.46
C GLY A 334 5.31 5.18 -18.78
N THR A 335 6.02 4.86 -19.87
CA THR A 335 5.48 4.74 -21.25
C THR A 335 5.20 3.30 -21.71
N GLN A 336 5.01 2.37 -20.77
CA GLN A 336 4.85 0.92 -21.02
C GLN A 336 3.56 0.52 -21.75
N GLY A 337 2.57 1.42 -21.89
CA GLY A 337 1.26 1.14 -22.50
C GLY A 337 1.27 0.81 -24.01
N ARG A 338 2.42 0.45 -24.59
CA ARG A 338 2.61 0.23 -26.03
C ARG A 338 3.18 -1.15 -26.40
N TRP A 339 3.26 -2.10 -25.47
CA TRP A 339 3.89 -3.40 -25.74
C TRP A 339 2.94 -4.58 -25.49
N ASP A 340 2.89 -5.51 -26.46
CA ASP A 340 2.09 -6.74 -26.43
C ASP A 340 2.41 -7.64 -25.22
N ASP A 341 3.60 -7.49 -24.64
CA ASP A 341 4.10 -8.26 -23.50
C ASP A 341 3.58 -7.74 -22.13
N VAL A 342 2.85 -6.63 -22.10
CA VAL A 342 2.30 -6.02 -20.87
C VAL A 342 0.78 -5.95 -20.98
N ARG A 343 0.09 -6.76 -20.17
CA ARG A 343 -1.36 -6.63 -20.02
C ARG A 343 -1.65 -5.62 -18.91
N ALA A 344 -2.41 -4.59 -19.25
CA ALA A 344 -2.94 -3.61 -18.30
C ALA A 344 -4.46 -3.58 -18.36
N PHE A 345 -5.12 -3.55 -17.20
CA PHE A 345 -6.56 -3.26 -17.10
C PHE A 345 -6.89 -2.65 -15.74
N ARG A 346 -8.06 -2.01 -15.65
CA ARG A 346 -8.58 -1.40 -14.43
C ARG A 346 -9.78 -2.18 -13.92
N THR A 347 -9.89 -2.35 -12.62
CA THR A 347 -11.05 -2.99 -11.97
C THR A 347 -11.15 -2.54 -10.51
N THR A 348 -12.28 -2.77 -9.84
CA THR A 348 -12.41 -2.55 -8.39
C THR A 348 -12.21 -3.84 -7.59
N ALA A 349 -12.24 -5.01 -8.24
CA ALA A 349 -12.07 -6.30 -7.59
C ALA A 349 -11.57 -7.37 -8.56
N MET A 350 -10.66 -8.22 -8.08
CA MET A 350 -10.12 -9.34 -8.85
C MET A 350 -9.77 -10.51 -7.93
N GLU A 351 -9.95 -11.73 -8.41
CA GLU A 351 -9.32 -12.91 -7.82
C GLU A 351 -8.17 -13.41 -8.71
N LEU A 352 -7.01 -13.66 -8.10
CA LEU A 352 -5.84 -14.25 -8.74
C LEU A 352 -5.60 -15.65 -8.19
N ARG A 353 -5.73 -16.65 -9.05
CA ARG A 353 -5.46 -18.05 -8.73
C ARG A 353 -4.18 -18.53 -9.39
N THR A 354 -3.48 -19.42 -8.72
CA THR A 354 -2.28 -20.09 -9.24
C THR A 354 -2.39 -21.59 -8.97
N ARG A 355 -1.64 -22.41 -9.72
CA ARG A 355 -1.66 -23.87 -9.53
C ARG A 355 -1.09 -24.31 -8.18
N LYS A 356 -0.03 -23.62 -7.72
CA LYS A 356 0.60 -23.83 -6.42
C LYS A 356 0.59 -22.50 -5.68
N PRO A 357 0.28 -22.46 -4.37
CA PRO A 357 0.30 -21.22 -3.60
C PRO A 357 1.61 -20.46 -3.82
N ARG A 358 1.46 -19.21 -4.21
CA ARG A 358 2.56 -18.25 -4.39
C ARG A 358 2.41 -17.13 -3.38
N PRO A 359 3.53 -16.65 -2.80
CA PRO A 359 3.51 -15.55 -1.85
C PRO A 359 3.04 -14.26 -2.52
N VAL A 360 2.35 -13.44 -1.74
CA VAL A 360 1.84 -12.11 -2.11
C VAL A 360 2.58 -11.09 -1.28
N ASN A 361 3.18 -10.11 -1.96
CA ASN A 361 3.88 -8.99 -1.38
C ASN A 361 3.01 -7.73 -1.45
N THR A 362 2.85 -7.01 -0.34
CA THR A 362 2.23 -5.67 -0.29
C THR A 362 3.25 -4.67 0.21
N ASP A 363 3.52 -3.61 -0.56
CA ASP A 363 4.42 -2.50 -0.19
C ASP A 363 5.78 -2.94 0.41
N GLY A 364 6.31 -4.08 -0.06
CA GLY A 364 7.62 -4.61 0.34
C GLY A 364 7.59 -5.67 1.45
N GLU A 365 6.41 -6.07 1.92
CA GLU A 365 6.24 -7.14 2.89
C GLU A 365 5.43 -8.32 2.35
N LEU A 366 5.88 -9.55 2.64
CA LEU A 366 5.10 -10.76 2.38
C LEU A 366 3.98 -10.87 3.41
N VAL A 367 2.73 -10.86 2.96
CA VAL A 367 1.56 -10.83 3.86
C VAL A 367 0.62 -12.01 3.70
N THR A 368 0.51 -12.59 2.50
CA THR A 368 -0.44 -13.69 2.25
C THR A 368 0.01 -14.56 1.06
N HIS A 369 -0.84 -15.47 0.61
CA HIS A 369 -0.60 -16.36 -0.53
C HIS A 369 -1.79 -16.38 -1.48
N THR A 370 -1.57 -16.90 -2.69
CA THR A 370 -2.65 -17.18 -3.64
C THR A 370 -3.41 -18.46 -3.26
N PRO A 371 -4.74 -18.56 -3.50
CA PRO A 371 -5.62 -17.58 -4.17
C PRO A 371 -5.68 -16.22 -3.46
N ALA A 372 -5.54 -15.15 -4.23
CA ALA A 372 -5.47 -13.79 -3.72
C ALA A 372 -6.68 -13.00 -4.21
N VAL A 373 -7.52 -12.56 -3.29
CA VAL A 373 -8.72 -11.75 -3.57
C VAL A 373 -8.38 -10.30 -3.30
N PHE A 374 -8.32 -9.52 -4.39
CA PHE A 374 -8.07 -8.09 -4.39
C PHE A 374 -9.37 -7.30 -4.41
N ARG A 375 -9.43 -6.22 -3.62
CA ARG A 375 -10.55 -5.29 -3.58
C ARG A 375 -10.06 -3.86 -3.37
N LEU A 376 -10.77 -2.91 -3.95
CA LEU A 376 -10.62 -1.50 -3.62
C LEU A 376 -11.50 -1.15 -2.42
N LEU A 377 -10.96 -0.37 -1.50
CA LEU A 377 -11.68 0.28 -0.41
C LEU A 377 -11.75 1.79 -0.71
N PRO A 378 -12.81 2.27 -1.38
CA PRO A 378 -12.89 3.66 -1.83
C PRO A 378 -13.02 4.62 -0.65
N GLY A 379 -12.20 5.66 -0.63
CA GLY A 379 -12.16 6.72 0.36
C GLY A 379 -12.02 6.23 1.80
N ALA A 380 -11.30 5.12 1.98
CA ALA A 380 -11.13 4.42 3.24
C ALA A 380 -10.38 5.26 4.28
N LEU A 381 -9.44 6.10 3.84
CA LEU A 381 -8.68 7.00 4.71
C LEU A 381 -8.90 8.46 4.36
N LYS A 382 -8.58 9.32 5.32
CA LYS A 382 -8.48 10.78 5.12
C LYS A 382 -7.03 11.17 5.25
N VAL A 383 -6.47 11.89 4.28
CA VAL A 383 -5.06 12.29 4.28
C VAL A 383 -4.93 13.77 3.92
N PHE A 384 -4.08 14.49 4.65
CA PHE A 384 -3.69 15.85 4.31
C PHE A 384 -2.70 15.82 3.15
N ALA A 385 -3.07 16.47 2.04
CA ALA A 385 -2.26 16.57 0.85
C ALA A 385 -2.57 17.90 0.15
N PRO A 386 -1.66 18.44 -0.68
CA PRO A 386 -1.98 19.59 -1.52
C PRO A 386 -3.21 19.34 -2.40
N PRO A 387 -3.92 20.42 -2.79
CA PRO A 387 -5.04 20.30 -3.70
C PRO A 387 -4.58 19.67 -5.02
N GLN A 388 -5.43 18.80 -5.56
CA GLN A 388 -5.14 18.12 -6.82
C GLN A 388 -5.06 19.16 -7.94
N PRO A 389 -4.02 19.12 -8.79
CA PRO A 389 -4.04 19.89 -10.03
C PRO A 389 -5.28 19.48 -10.85
N PRO A 390 -5.99 20.42 -11.51
CA PRO A 390 -7.07 20.06 -12.42
C PRO A 390 -6.55 19.08 -13.49
N ALA A 391 -7.40 18.10 -13.82
CA ALA A 391 -7.09 17.00 -14.72
C ALA A 391 -6.79 17.45 -16.15
#